data_AF-A0AA50JQC8-F1
#
_entry.id   AF-A0AA50JQC8-F1
#
_cell.length_a   1.000
_cell.length_b   1.000
_cell.length_c   1.000
_cell.angle_alpha   90.00
_cell.angle_beta   90.00
_cell.angle_gamma   90.00
#
_symmetry.space_group_name_H-M   'P 1'
#
loop_
_entity.id
_entity.type
_entity.pdbx_description
1 polymer ?
#
loop_
_entity_poly.entity_id
_entity_poly.type
_entity_poly.pdbx_seq_one_letter_code
_entity_poly.pdbx_strand_id
1 'polypeptide(L)' 'RDRYRLQLRPHNPSYKTPGVKDLVFLESSPGFCERNPRLGIAGTHGRECNDTSIGVDGCDLMCCGRG' A
#
# COMPACT_ATOMS: atom_id res chain seq x y z
N ARG A 1 20.54 -18.69 25.26
CA ARG A 1 19.45 -19.44 24.56
C ARG A 1 18.84 -18.45 23.56
N ASP A 2 19.68 -17.85 22.69
CA ASP A 2 19.41 -16.54 22.03
C ASP A 2 19.91 -16.45 20.58
N ARG A 3 20.31 -17.57 19.97
CA ARG A 3 20.94 -17.57 18.63
C ARG A 3 20.00 -17.23 17.47
N TYR A 4 18.71 -17.03 17.70
CA TYR A 4 17.70 -16.82 16.63
C TYR A 4 16.79 -15.62 16.88
N ARG A 5 17.30 -14.56 17.53
CA ARG A 5 16.54 -13.31 17.61
C ARG A 5 16.70 -12.56 16.28
N LEU A 6 15.96 -13.01 15.27
CA LEU A 6 15.88 -12.37 13.95
C LEU A 6 15.26 -10.97 14.14
N GLN A 7 16.11 -9.96 14.29
CA GLN A 7 15.65 -8.57 14.29
C GLN A 7 15.48 -8.12 12.84
N LEU A 8 14.24 -7.81 12.47
CA LEU A 8 13.95 -7.19 11.19
C LEU A 8 14.71 -5.86 11.11
N ARG A 9 15.46 -5.69 10.03
CA ARG A 9 16.18 -4.46 9.74
C ARG A 9 15.40 -3.63 8.73
N PRO A 10 15.34 -2.31 8.89
CA PRO A 10 14.77 -1.44 7.88
C PRO A 10 15.45 -1.64 6.53
N HIS A 11 14.66 -1.67 5.45
CA HIS A 11 15.21 -1.71 4.09
C HIS A 11 16.09 -0.48 3.79
N ASN A 12 15.69 0.69 4.30
CA ASN A 12 16.49 1.91 4.25
C ASN A 12 17.28 2.09 5.57
N PRO A 13 18.63 2.09 5.54
CA PRO A 13 19.46 2.24 6.74
C PRO A 13 19.28 3.57 7.49
N SER A 14 18.75 4.62 6.86
CA SER A 14 18.51 5.90 7.54
C SER A 14 17.26 5.90 8.44
N TYR A 15 16.41 4.87 8.33
CA TYR A 15 15.22 4.75 9.15
C TYR A 15 15.51 4.10 10.50
N LYS A 16 14.73 4.50 11.51
CA LYS A 16 14.80 3.91 12.85
C LYS A 16 14.37 2.44 12.80
N THR A 17 14.96 1.61 13.66
CA THR A 17 14.51 0.22 13.82
C THR A 17 13.09 0.17 14.36
N PRO A 18 12.21 -0.68 13.81
CA PRO A 18 10.82 -0.77 14.25
C PRO A 18 10.73 -1.30 15.69
N GLY A 19 9.78 -0.75 16.45
CA GLY A 19 9.41 -1.18 17.79
C GLY A 19 8.35 -2.27 17.79
N VAL A 20 7.94 -2.71 18.98
CA VAL A 20 6.99 -3.83 19.17
C VAL A 20 5.58 -3.51 18.65
N LYS A 21 5.23 -2.22 18.55
CA LYS A 21 3.91 -1.76 18.10
C LYS A 21 3.87 -1.32 16.63
N ASP A 22 5.01 -1.36 15.95
CA ASP A 22 5.11 -0.88 14.58
C ASP A 22 4.71 -1.98 13.60
N LEU A 23 3.96 -1.62 12.56
CA LEU A 23 3.66 -2.53 11.46
C LEU A 23 4.83 -2.56 10.48
N VAL A 24 5.25 -3.77 10.12
CA VAL A 24 6.33 -4.01 9.17
C VAL A 24 5.78 -4.80 7.99
N PHE A 25 6.24 -4.46 6.78
CA PHE A 25 5.94 -5.18 5.55
C PHE A 25 7.26 -5.54 4.86
N LEU A 26 7.25 -6.62 4.10
CA LEU A 26 8.44 -7.11 3.39
C LEU A 26 8.43 -6.75 1.92
N GLU A 27 7.24 -6.57 1.33
CA GLU A 27 7.04 -6.33 -0.09
C GLU A 27 6.16 -5.11 -0.30
N SER A 28 6.47 -4.33 -1.33
CA SER A 28 5.68 -3.15 -1.70
C SER A 28 4.27 -3.55 -2.14
N SER A 29 3.27 -2.73 -1.79
CA SER A 29 1.90 -2.93 -2.25
C SER A 29 1.81 -2.88 -3.79
N PRO A 30 1.00 -3.76 -4.41
CA PRO A 30 0.76 -3.71 -5.84
C PRO A 30 -0.09 -2.50 -6.23
N GLY A 31 -0.21 -2.24 -7.54
CA GLY A 31 -1.18 -1.28 -8.05
C GLY A 31 -2.62 -1.81 -7.97
N PHE A 32 -3.55 -1.00 -7.49
CA PHE A 32 -4.96 -1.38 -7.30
C PHE A 32 -5.92 -0.82 -8.37
N CYS A 33 -5.41 -0.01 -9.29
CA CYS A 33 -6.22 0.66 -10.32
C CYS A 33 -6.85 -0.32 -11.32
N GLU A 34 -6.07 -1.28 -11.81
CA GLU A 34 -6.51 -2.27 -12.79
C GLU A 34 -6.84 -3.60 -12.14
N ARG A 35 -7.79 -4.32 -12.76
CA ARG A 35 -8.18 -5.65 -12.31
C ARG A 35 -7.02 -6.63 -12.51
N ASN A 36 -6.61 -7.29 -11.43
CA ASN A 36 -5.64 -8.37 -11.46
C ASN A 36 -6.15 -9.59 -10.68
N PRO A 37 -6.78 -10.57 -11.36
CA PRO A 37 -7.34 -11.76 -10.73
C PRO A 37 -6.29 -12.63 -10.02
N ARG A 38 -5.03 -12.62 -10.48
CA ARG A 38 -3.95 -13.42 -9.87
C ARG A 38 -3.61 -12.95 -8.46
N LEU A 39 -3.77 -11.65 -8.20
CA LEU A 39 -3.52 -11.03 -6.90
C LEU A 39 -4.84 -10.73 -6.14
N GLY A 40 -6.00 -11.14 -6.67
CA GLY A 40 -7.30 -10.85 -6.07
C GLY A 40 -7.72 -9.37 -6.13
N ILE A 41 -7.10 -8.58 -7.01
CA ILE A 41 -7.37 -7.13 -7.14
C ILE A 41 -8.52 -6.91 -8.11
N ALA A 42 -9.59 -6.25 -7.66
CA ALA A 42 -10.78 -6.00 -8.47
C ALA A 42 -10.60 -4.86 -9.50
N GLY A 43 -9.70 -3.91 -9.23
CA GLY A 43 -9.59 -2.66 -9.98
C GLY A 43 -10.51 -1.55 -9.41
N THR A 44 -10.40 -0.33 -9.93
CA THR A 44 -11.21 0.83 -9.48
C THR A 44 -12.26 1.27 -10.50
N HIS A 45 -12.44 0.54 -11.60
CA HIS A 45 -13.46 0.81 -12.61
C HIS A 45 -14.88 0.71 -12.00
N GLY A 46 -15.73 1.69 -12.30
CA GLY A 46 -17.11 1.75 -11.82
C GLY A 46 -17.28 2.08 -10.34
N ARG A 47 -16.21 2.50 -9.66
CA ARG A 47 -16.31 3.03 -8.28
C ARG A 47 -16.78 4.47 -8.30
N GLU A 48 -17.61 4.82 -7.33
CA GLU A 48 -17.94 6.22 -7.05
C GLU A 48 -16.69 6.97 -6.56
N CYS A 49 -16.57 8.21 -7.01
CA CYS A 49 -15.55 9.15 -6.60
C CYS A 49 -16.17 10.50 -6.27
N ASN A 50 -15.46 11.31 -5.50
CA ASN A 50 -15.87 12.65 -5.11
C ASN A 50 -15.18 13.69 -6.00
N ASP A 51 -15.91 14.41 -6.84
CA ASP A 51 -15.33 15.38 -7.79
C ASP A 51 -14.74 16.64 -7.11
N THR A 52 -15.19 16.95 -5.89
CA THR A 52 -14.68 18.07 -5.09
C THR A 52 -13.44 17.73 -4.27
N SER A 53 -13.13 16.44 -4.11
CA SER A 53 -11.98 16.00 -3.30
C SER A 53 -10.71 15.94 -4.12
N ILE A 54 -9.61 16.41 -3.53
CA ILE A 54 -8.24 16.25 -4.03
C ILE A 54 -7.54 15.01 -3.45
N GLY A 55 -8.23 14.29 -2.55
CA GLY A 55 -7.70 13.14 -1.82
C GLY A 55 -7.90 11.82 -2.58
N VAL A 56 -7.64 10.70 -1.88
CA VAL A 56 -7.74 9.34 -2.45
C VAL A 56 -9.17 8.94 -2.83
N ASP A 57 -10.17 9.63 -2.31
CA ASP A 57 -11.59 9.54 -2.69
C ASP A 57 -11.94 10.44 -3.89
N GLY A 58 -11.03 11.37 -4.25
CA GLY A 58 -11.14 12.27 -5.38
C GLY A 58 -11.14 11.54 -6.72
N CYS A 59 -11.87 12.03 -7.72
CA CYS A 59 -11.95 11.36 -9.02
C CYS A 59 -10.59 11.21 -9.72
N ASP A 60 -9.70 12.19 -9.57
CA ASP A 60 -8.34 12.12 -10.13
C ASP A 60 -7.55 10.91 -9.60
N LEU A 61 -7.61 10.64 -8.29
CA LEU A 61 -6.90 9.53 -7.68
C LEU A 61 -7.71 8.23 -7.72
N MET A 62 -9.02 8.29 -7.50
CA MET A 62 -9.85 7.11 -7.39
C MET A 62 -10.04 6.40 -8.73
N CYS A 63 -10.23 7.19 -9.79
CA CYS A 63 -10.31 6.68 -11.15
C CYS A 63 -8.91 6.52 -11.76
N CYS A 64 -7.84 6.80 -11.01
CA CYS A 64 -6.44 6.71 -11.44
C CYS A 64 -6.17 7.49 -12.74
N GLY A 65 -6.66 8.73 -12.79
CA GLY A 65 -6.56 9.62 -13.96
C GLY A 65 -7.46 9.23 -15.14
N ARG A 66 -8.31 8.21 -14.99
CA ARG A 66 -9.31 7.84 -15.99
C ARG A 66 -10.61 8.62 -15.75
N GLY A 67 -11.34 8.89 -16.82
CA GLY A 67 -12.62 9.59 -16.86
C GLY A 67 -13.07 9.69 -18.31
#